data_AF-A0A2S9FJF1-F1
#
_entry.id   AF-A0A2S9FJF1-F1
#
_cell.length_a   1.000
_cell.length_b   1.000
_cell.length_c   1.000
_cell.angle_alpha   90.00
_cell.angle_beta   90.00
_cell.angle_gamma   90.00
#
_symmetry.space_group_name_H-M   'P 1'
#
loop_
_entity.id
_entity.type
_entity.pdbx_description
1 polymer ?
#
loop_
_entity_poly.entity_id
_entity_poly.type
_entity_poly.pdbx_seq_one_letter_code
_entity_poly.pdbx_strand_id
1 'polypeptide(L)'
;HGLVALMEFQSSRLRSRTDRDGRPILLEQQNRTTWDRAQIQRGVAALQRASDIVQRRNIGWGHYTLQAALAECHVVAPTAADTDWGRIVSLYDALLSLAPSPVVQLNRAIAVAMADPQNGPSVALDIVDAIEGLDGSYLVPSVRGELLFRLGRKIEAATAFERAAELVDNEREREVLRDKAAAARRR
;
A
#
# COMPACT_ATOMS: atom_id res chain seq x y z
N HIS A 1 9.42 -19.53 6.75
CA HIS A 1 8.37 -18.89 7.57
C HIS A 1 7.89 -17.54 7.05
N GLY A 2 8.75 -16.66 6.49
CA GLY A 2 8.31 -15.37 5.93
C GLY A 2 7.16 -15.46 4.92
N LEU A 3 7.26 -16.36 3.93
CA LEU A 3 6.17 -16.56 2.96
C LEU A 3 4.86 -17.02 3.63
N VAL A 4 4.93 -17.92 4.62
CA VAL A 4 3.75 -18.37 5.37
C VAL A 4 3.09 -17.19 6.09
N ALA A 5 3.89 -16.35 6.77
CA ALA A 5 3.37 -15.16 7.43
C ALA A 5 2.68 -14.21 6.44
N LEU A 6 3.31 -13.94 5.29
CA LEU A 6 2.72 -13.12 4.23
C LEU A 6 1.37 -13.67 3.75
N MET A 7 1.28 -14.98 3.50
CA MET A 7 0.03 -15.62 3.06
C MET A 7 -1.07 -15.53 4.11
N GLU A 8 -0.76 -15.76 5.39
CA GLU A 8 -1.72 -15.62 6.50
C GLU A 8 -2.23 -14.18 6.60
N PHE A 9 -1.34 -13.18 6.55
CA PHE A 9 -1.73 -11.77 6.58
C PHE A 9 -2.58 -11.36 5.38
N GLN A 10 -2.21 -11.76 4.16
CA GLN A 10 -2.97 -11.46 2.96
C GLN A 10 -4.37 -12.10 2.97
N SER A 11 -4.45 -13.33 3.50
CA SER A 11 -5.70 -14.11 3.57
C SER A 11 -6.65 -13.58 4.63
N SER A 12 -6.14 -13.06 5.74
CA SER A 12 -6.91 -12.59 6.91
C SER A 12 -8.01 -11.57 6.58
N ARG A 13 -7.87 -10.86 5.46
CA ARG A 13 -8.76 -9.79 5.03
C ARG A 13 -9.52 -10.07 3.73
N LEU A 14 -9.42 -11.28 3.16
CA LEU A 14 -10.01 -11.59 1.83
C LEU A 14 -11.49 -11.23 1.76
N ARG A 15 -12.25 -11.56 2.81
CA ARG A 15 -13.70 -11.27 2.91
C ARG A 15 -14.05 -9.79 2.98
N SER A 16 -13.07 -8.92 3.25
CA SER A 16 -13.26 -7.48 3.39
C SER A 16 -12.72 -6.70 2.19
N ARG A 17 -12.22 -7.37 1.14
CA ARG A 17 -11.64 -6.70 -0.04
C ARG A 17 -12.67 -6.20 -1.04
N THR A 18 -13.87 -6.76 -1.02
CA THR A 18 -14.95 -6.40 -1.95
C THR A 18 -16.26 -6.19 -1.22
N ASP A 19 -17.08 -5.28 -1.73
CA ASP A 19 -18.46 -5.11 -1.26
C ASP A 19 -19.39 -6.20 -1.82
N ARG A 20 -20.69 -6.08 -1.51
CA ARG A 20 -21.74 -7.01 -1.98
C ARG A 20 -21.90 -7.02 -3.51
N ASP A 21 -21.50 -5.94 -4.19
CA ASP A 21 -21.59 -5.78 -5.64
C ASP A 21 -20.27 -6.20 -6.34
N GLY A 22 -19.29 -6.69 -5.56
CA GLY A 22 -17.97 -7.08 -6.04
C GLY A 22 -17.03 -5.90 -6.29
N ARG A 23 -17.35 -4.68 -5.83
CA ARG A 23 -16.47 -3.52 -5.98
C ARG A 23 -15.32 -3.57 -4.98
N PRO A 24 -14.09 -3.20 -5.36
CA PRO A 24 -12.97 -3.11 -4.43
C PRO A 24 -13.25 -2.14 -3.28
N ILE A 25 -12.94 -2.56 -2.05
CA ILE A 25 -12.93 -1.70 -0.86
C ILE A 25 -11.49 -1.32 -0.56
N LEU A 26 -11.20 0.00 -0.53
CA LEU A 26 -9.88 0.53 -0.18
C LEU A 26 -9.44 0.04 1.20
N LEU A 27 -8.14 -0.23 1.38
CA LEU A 27 -7.61 -0.87 2.58
C LEU A 27 -8.01 -0.13 3.87
N GLU A 28 -7.99 1.20 3.84
CA GLU A 28 -8.37 2.10 4.92
C GLU A 28 -9.88 2.11 5.22
N GLN A 29 -10.71 1.70 4.25
CA GLN A 29 -12.17 1.59 4.38
C GLN A 29 -12.63 0.19 4.77
N GLN A 30 -11.75 -0.82 4.76
CA GLN A 30 -12.10 -2.18 5.12
C GLN A 30 -12.47 -2.27 6.60
N ASN A 31 -13.57 -2.96 6.90
CA ASN A 31 -13.97 -3.20 8.29
C ASN A 31 -13.03 -4.22 8.96
N ARG A 32 -12.04 -3.71 9.71
CA ARG A 32 -11.03 -4.53 10.41
C ARG A 32 -11.60 -5.46 11.47
N THR A 33 -12.83 -5.22 11.94
CA THR A 33 -13.51 -6.14 12.88
C THR A 33 -13.91 -7.47 12.25
N THR A 34 -14.00 -7.52 10.91
CA THR A 34 -14.34 -8.72 10.14
C THR A 34 -13.12 -9.54 9.70
N TRP A 35 -11.91 -9.07 10.01
CA TRP A 35 -10.68 -9.78 9.67
C TRP A 35 -10.48 -11.02 10.54
N ASP A 36 -9.93 -12.08 9.94
CA ASP A 36 -9.69 -13.34 10.63
C ASP A 36 -8.52 -13.19 11.63
N ARG A 37 -8.88 -13.04 12.91
CA ARG A 37 -7.92 -12.88 14.01
C ARG A 37 -7.03 -14.10 14.21
N ALA A 38 -7.53 -15.30 13.92
CA ALA A 38 -6.73 -16.52 14.04
C ALA A 38 -5.67 -16.58 12.93
N GLN A 39 -6.00 -16.19 11.69
CA GLN A 39 -5.03 -16.02 10.60
C GLN A 39 -3.96 -14.97 10.96
N ILE A 40 -4.38 -13.81 11.48
CA ILE A 40 -3.43 -12.77 11.92
C ILE A 40 -2.46 -13.32 12.98
N GLN A 41 -2.96 -13.99 14.02
CA GLN A 41 -2.12 -14.57 15.07
C GLN A 41 -1.13 -15.62 14.54
N ARG A 42 -1.57 -16.48 13.60
CA ARG A 42 -0.66 -17.45 12.96
C ARG A 42 0.40 -16.76 12.10
N GLY A 43 0.03 -15.69 11.40
CA GLY A 43 0.96 -14.85 10.64
C GLY A 43 2.03 -14.22 11.53
N VAL A 44 1.63 -13.59 12.65
CA VAL A 44 2.54 -13.01 13.65
C VAL A 44 3.49 -14.08 14.20
N ALA A 45 2.98 -15.24 14.60
CA ALA A 45 3.80 -16.34 15.10
C ALA A 45 4.78 -16.87 14.04
N ALA A 46 4.38 -16.92 12.77
CA ALA A 46 5.26 -17.30 11.67
C ALA A 46 6.34 -16.25 11.40
N LEU A 47 6.00 -14.96 11.46
CA LEU A 47 6.98 -13.88 11.28
C LEU A 47 7.99 -13.85 12.42
N GLN A 48 7.56 -14.02 13.67
CA GLN A 48 8.45 -14.14 14.83
C GLN A 48 9.47 -15.28 14.64
N ARG A 49 9.00 -16.48 14.23
CA ARG A 49 9.91 -17.60 13.92
C ARG A 49 10.91 -17.26 12.82
N ALA A 50 10.51 -16.49 11.80
CA ALA A 50 11.42 -16.03 10.75
C ALA A 50 12.49 -15.09 11.31
N SER A 51 12.10 -14.14 12.17
CA SER A 51 13.00 -13.22 12.85
C SER A 51 14.01 -13.96 13.74
N ASP A 52 13.55 -14.92 14.55
CA ASP A 52 14.42 -15.70 15.44
C ASP A 52 15.47 -16.53 14.67
N ILE A 53 15.13 -17.01 13.47
CA ILE A 53 16.07 -17.75 12.62
C ILE A 53 17.13 -16.81 12.05
N VAL A 54 16.70 -15.66 11.54
CA VAL A 54 17.58 -14.61 11.00
C VAL A 54 18.57 -14.17 12.06
N GLN A 55 18.09 -13.86 13.27
CA GLN A 55 18.91 -13.42 14.38
C GLN A 55 19.93 -14.50 14.79
N ARG A 56 19.50 -15.75 14.97
CA ARG A 56 20.39 -16.86 15.33
C ARG A 56 21.46 -17.15 14.26
N ARG A 57 21.14 -16.91 12.99
CA ARG A 57 22.07 -17.12 11.87
C ARG A 57 22.89 -15.88 11.53
N ASN A 58 22.64 -14.75 12.19
CA ASN A 58 23.26 -13.45 11.90
C ASN A 58 23.19 -13.08 10.40
N ILE A 59 22.02 -13.26 9.80
CA ILE A 59 21.73 -12.87 8.41
C ILE A 59 20.66 -11.77 8.38
N GLY A 60 20.46 -11.10 7.25
CA GLY A 60 19.37 -10.12 7.07
C GLY A 60 18.02 -10.78 6.79
N TRP A 61 16.94 -9.99 6.86
CA TRP A 61 15.61 -10.44 6.41
C TRP A 61 15.59 -10.61 4.89
N GLY A 62 15.06 -11.76 4.43
CA GLY A 62 14.81 -12.00 3.01
C GLY A 62 13.53 -11.34 2.49
N HIS A 63 13.36 -11.36 1.17
CA HIS A 63 12.27 -10.70 0.44
C HIS A 63 10.87 -10.94 1.04
N TYR A 64 10.51 -12.21 1.27
CA TYR A 64 9.21 -12.56 1.84
C TYR A 64 9.04 -12.17 3.30
N THR A 65 10.12 -12.11 4.09
CA THR A 65 10.04 -11.68 5.49
C THR A 65 9.78 -10.17 5.57
N LEU A 66 10.42 -9.37 4.71
CA LEU A 66 10.15 -7.94 4.59
C LEU A 66 8.73 -7.65 4.13
N GLN A 67 8.25 -8.35 3.10
CA GLN A 67 6.85 -8.22 2.66
C GLN A 67 5.84 -8.66 3.72
N ALA A 68 6.14 -9.74 4.47
CA ALA A 68 5.29 -10.16 5.58
C ALA A 68 5.24 -9.09 6.68
N ALA A 69 6.36 -8.46 7.02
CA ALA A 69 6.40 -7.38 8.00
C ALA A 69 5.65 -6.12 7.54
N LEU A 70 5.70 -5.81 6.23
CA LEU A 70 4.86 -4.74 5.65
C LEU A 70 3.37 -5.07 5.83
N ALA A 71 2.96 -6.30 5.49
CA ALA A 71 1.58 -6.73 5.66
C ALA A 71 1.15 -6.76 7.14
N GLU A 72 2.04 -7.19 8.05
CA GLU A 72 1.81 -7.18 9.49
C GLU A 72 1.40 -5.80 10.00
N CYS A 73 2.14 -4.75 9.62
CA CYS A 73 1.88 -3.36 10.05
C CYS A 73 0.42 -2.94 9.80
N HIS A 74 -0.18 -3.40 8.70
CA HIS A 74 -1.58 -3.12 8.39
C HIS A 74 -2.55 -3.99 9.18
N VAL A 75 -2.29 -5.29 9.32
CA VAL A 75 -3.28 -6.23 9.87
C VAL A 75 -3.34 -6.22 11.40
N VAL A 76 -2.26 -5.79 12.07
CA VAL A 76 -2.22 -5.68 13.54
C VAL A 76 -2.75 -4.34 14.05
N ALA A 77 -2.70 -3.29 13.24
CA ALA A 77 -3.19 -1.97 13.63
C ALA A 77 -4.72 -1.99 13.87
N PRO A 78 -5.22 -1.49 15.02
CA PRO A 78 -6.65 -1.51 15.33
C PRO A 78 -7.50 -0.74 14.32
N THR A 79 -7.04 0.45 13.92
CA THR A 79 -7.64 1.29 12.88
C THR A 79 -6.64 1.64 11.78
N ALA A 80 -7.13 2.18 10.66
CA ALA A 80 -6.27 2.67 9.60
C ALA A 80 -5.32 3.78 10.06
N ALA A 81 -5.77 4.65 10.97
CA ALA A 81 -4.98 5.73 11.54
C ALA A 81 -3.84 5.22 12.44
N ASP A 82 -4.01 4.04 13.06
CA ASP A 82 -2.99 3.43 13.93
C ASP A 82 -1.91 2.66 13.16
N THR A 83 -1.93 2.69 11.82
CA THR A 83 -0.92 2.02 11.00
C THR A 83 0.43 2.70 11.20
N ASP A 84 1.46 1.94 11.57
CA ASP A 84 2.82 2.45 11.76
C ASP A 84 3.51 2.73 10.41
N TRP A 85 3.23 3.91 9.86
CA TRP A 85 3.78 4.33 8.57
C TRP A 85 5.29 4.58 8.62
N GLY A 86 5.84 4.99 9.76
CA GLY A 86 7.28 5.15 9.94
C GLY A 86 8.00 3.82 9.76
N ARG A 87 7.50 2.76 10.40
CA ARG A 87 8.01 1.39 10.19
C ARG A 87 7.83 0.91 8.75
N ILE A 88 6.70 1.22 8.11
CA ILE A 88 6.46 0.85 6.69
C ILE A 88 7.50 1.50 5.78
N VAL A 89 7.86 2.77 5.99
CA VAL A 89 8.93 3.44 5.22
C VAL A 89 10.25 2.69 5.37
N SER A 90 10.68 2.39 6.60
CA SER A 90 11.94 1.66 6.84
C SER A 90 11.94 0.24 6.25
N LEU A 91 10.80 -0.44 6.24
CA LEU A 91 10.67 -1.75 5.62
C LEU A 91 10.75 -1.68 4.09
N TYR A 92 10.19 -0.63 3.48
CA TYR A 92 10.37 -0.38 2.05
C TYR A 92 11.81 0.02 1.70
N ASP A 93 12.50 0.79 2.53
CA ASP A 93 13.93 1.08 2.37
C ASP A 93 14.77 -0.20 2.33
N ALA A 94 14.52 -1.10 3.28
CA ALA A 94 15.18 -2.39 3.34
C ALA A 94 14.83 -3.28 2.13
N LEU A 95 13.56 -3.28 1.69
CA LEU A 95 13.12 -4.06 0.53
C LEU A 95 13.71 -3.53 -0.78
N LEU A 96 13.82 -2.21 -0.96
CA LEU A 96 14.49 -1.61 -2.11
C LEU A 96 15.98 -1.94 -2.14
N SER A 97 16.64 -1.91 -0.99
CA SER A 97 18.06 -2.29 -0.88
C SER A 97 18.29 -3.75 -1.28
N LEU A 98 17.32 -4.63 -0.98
CA LEU A 98 17.41 -6.06 -1.28
C LEU A 98 16.97 -6.41 -2.72
N ALA A 99 15.90 -5.78 -3.20
CA ALA A 99 15.24 -6.10 -4.45
C ALA A 99 14.67 -4.81 -5.08
N PRO A 100 15.51 -4.01 -5.76
CA PRO A 100 15.07 -2.77 -6.41
C PRO A 100 13.95 -3.04 -7.42
N SER A 101 12.87 -2.27 -7.31
CA SER A 101 11.72 -2.39 -8.22
C SER A 101 10.97 -1.06 -8.24
N PRO A 102 10.55 -0.55 -9.42
CA PRO A 102 9.85 0.72 -9.49
C PRO A 102 8.46 0.65 -8.83
N VAL A 103 7.83 -0.53 -8.79
CA VAL A 103 6.59 -0.75 -8.01
C VAL A 103 6.85 -0.60 -6.51
N VAL A 104 7.99 -1.08 -6.01
CA VAL A 104 8.38 -0.93 -4.60
C VAL A 104 8.68 0.54 -4.29
N GLN A 105 9.35 1.26 -5.20
CA GLN A 105 9.59 2.70 -5.06
C GLN A 105 8.27 3.50 -5.01
N LEU A 106 7.33 3.16 -5.89
CA LEU A 106 6.01 3.79 -5.91
C LEU A 106 5.24 3.55 -4.60
N ASN A 107 5.23 2.31 -4.12
CA ASN A 107 4.58 1.98 -2.84
C ASN A 107 5.26 2.68 -1.64
N ARG A 108 6.59 2.83 -1.68
CA ARG A 108 7.34 3.60 -0.68
C ARG A 108 6.94 5.08 -0.69
N ALA A 109 6.75 5.68 -1.86
CA ALA A 109 6.31 7.08 -1.96
C ALA A 109 4.97 7.29 -1.25
N ILE A 110 4.02 6.36 -1.40
CA ILE A 110 2.75 6.38 -0.63
C ILE A 110 3.04 6.33 0.87
N ALA A 111 3.92 5.43 1.32
CA ALA A 111 4.25 5.33 2.75
C ALA A 111 4.86 6.63 3.31
N VAL A 112 5.71 7.31 2.54
CA VAL A 112 6.27 8.64 2.90
C VAL A 112 5.16 9.67 3.05
N ALA A 113 4.22 9.71 2.10
CA ALA A 113 3.07 10.62 2.19
C ALA A 113 2.18 10.38 3.40
N MET A 114 2.09 9.14 3.86
CA MET A 114 1.26 8.77 5.01
C MET A 114 1.98 8.94 6.35
N ALA A 115 3.32 8.83 6.38
CA ALA A 115 4.12 8.99 7.59
C ALA A 115 4.18 10.44 8.09
N ASP A 116 4.15 11.41 7.18
CA ASP A 116 4.04 12.84 7.48
C ASP A 116 2.90 13.44 6.64
N PRO A 117 1.66 13.49 7.15
CA PRO A 117 0.53 14.01 6.38
C PRO A 117 0.65 15.49 5.98
N GLN A 118 1.52 16.26 6.63
CA GLN A 118 1.72 17.69 6.34
C GLN A 118 2.70 17.89 5.18
N ASN A 119 3.88 17.28 5.24
CA ASN A 119 4.94 17.51 4.23
C ASN A 119 5.17 16.32 3.30
N GLY A 120 4.83 15.12 3.75
CA GLY A 120 5.06 13.87 3.04
C GLY A 120 4.43 13.81 1.65
N PRO A 121 3.18 14.30 1.41
CA PRO A 121 2.59 14.27 0.08
C PRO A 121 3.39 15.03 -0.99
N SER A 122 4.04 16.14 -0.62
CA SER A 122 4.89 16.90 -1.54
C SER A 122 6.17 16.11 -1.86
N VAL A 123 6.84 15.57 -0.84
CA VAL A 123 8.05 14.76 -1.01
C VAL A 123 7.76 13.50 -1.82
N ALA A 124 6.62 12.86 -1.57
CA ALA A 124 6.18 11.69 -2.31
C ALA A 124 5.90 12.01 -3.78
N LEU A 125 5.38 13.21 -4.08
CA LEU A 125 5.12 13.62 -5.45
C LEU A 125 6.43 13.74 -6.24
N ASP A 126 7.47 14.32 -5.64
CA ASP A 126 8.81 14.40 -6.25
C ASP A 126 9.40 13.01 -6.49
N ILE A 127 9.21 12.06 -5.56
CA ILE A 127 9.62 10.66 -5.76
C ILE A 127 8.87 10.06 -6.94
N VAL A 128 7.55 10.20 -7.00
CA VAL A 128 6.70 9.63 -8.06
C VAL A 128 7.07 10.17 -9.44
N ASP A 129 7.28 11.48 -9.54
CA ASP A 129 7.62 12.15 -10.81
C ASP A 129 9.03 11.75 -11.31
N ALA A 130 9.88 11.16 -10.45
CA ALA A 130 11.22 10.65 -10.79
C ALA A 130 11.28 9.13 -11.03
N ILE A 131 10.19 8.38 -10.89
CA ILE A 131 10.20 6.92 -11.10
C ILE A 131 10.24 6.59 -12.60
N GLU A 132 11.21 5.76 -12.99
CA GLU A 132 11.32 5.16 -14.31
C GLU A 132 10.84 3.70 -14.32
N GLY A 133 10.53 3.15 -15.49
CA GLY A 133 10.18 1.73 -15.66
C GLY A 133 8.74 1.37 -15.29
N LEU A 134 7.85 2.36 -15.21
CA LEU A 134 6.39 2.20 -15.10
C LEU A 134 5.64 2.91 -16.24
N ASP A 135 6.31 3.11 -17.38
CA ASP A 135 5.71 3.74 -18.56
C ASP A 135 4.44 3.00 -18.98
N GLY A 136 3.35 3.76 -19.18
CA GLY A 136 2.04 3.20 -19.53
C GLY A 136 1.28 2.54 -18.38
N SER A 137 1.86 2.40 -17.18
CA SER A 137 1.13 1.89 -16.01
C SER A 137 0.12 2.92 -15.49
N TYR A 138 -1.10 2.48 -15.21
CA TYR A 138 -2.09 3.31 -14.52
C TYR A 138 -1.70 3.66 -13.07
N LEU A 139 -0.76 2.92 -12.48
CA LEU A 139 -0.37 3.09 -11.08
C LEU A 139 0.26 4.46 -10.82
N VAL A 140 1.12 4.95 -11.71
CA VAL A 140 1.77 6.26 -11.56
C VAL A 140 0.73 7.40 -11.53
N PRO A 141 -0.14 7.59 -12.54
CA PRO A 141 -1.15 8.64 -12.49
C PRO A 141 -2.18 8.45 -11.35
N SER A 142 -2.46 7.21 -10.96
CA SER A 142 -3.34 6.91 -9.81
C SER A 142 -2.76 7.43 -8.49
N VAL A 143 -1.50 7.09 -8.19
CA VAL A 143 -0.81 7.55 -6.98
C VAL A 143 -0.59 9.06 -7.02
N ARG A 144 -0.18 9.59 -8.18
CA ARG A 144 -0.01 11.04 -8.37
C ARG A 144 -1.31 11.80 -8.07
N GLY A 145 -2.45 11.30 -8.56
CA GLY A 145 -3.76 11.88 -8.26
C GLY A 145 -4.09 11.90 -6.77
N GLU A 146 -3.77 10.83 -6.04
CA GLU A 146 -3.98 10.75 -4.59
C GLU A 146 -3.12 11.77 -3.83
N LEU A 147 -1.85 11.93 -4.21
CA LEU A 147 -0.93 12.89 -3.60
C LEU A 147 -1.36 14.34 -3.88
N LEU A 148 -1.71 14.65 -5.12
CA LEU A 148 -2.23 15.96 -5.51
C LEU A 148 -3.52 16.31 -4.77
N PHE A 149 -4.41 15.34 -4.60
CA PHE A 149 -5.65 15.54 -3.86
C PHE A 149 -5.38 15.90 -2.39
N ARG A 150 -4.42 15.22 -1.75
CA ARG A 150 -3.98 15.53 -0.37
C ARG A 150 -3.34 16.90 -0.23
N LEU A 151 -2.63 17.35 -1.26
CA LEU A 151 -2.07 18.71 -1.35
C LEU A 151 -3.12 19.79 -1.66
N GLY A 152 -4.40 19.43 -1.84
CA GLY A 152 -5.45 20.36 -2.23
C GLY A 152 -5.40 20.81 -3.70
N ARG A 153 -4.53 20.21 -4.54
CA ARG A 153 -4.39 20.47 -5.98
C ARG A 153 -5.44 19.70 -6.77
N LYS A 154 -6.70 20.01 -6.51
CA LYS A 154 -7.85 19.17 -6.88
C LYS A 154 -8.07 18.99 -8.39
N ILE A 155 -7.89 20.04 -9.18
CA ILE A 155 -8.06 19.96 -10.64
C ILE A 155 -6.97 19.05 -11.24
N GLU A 156 -5.73 19.18 -10.80
CA GLU A 156 -4.63 18.32 -11.23
C GLU A 156 -4.83 16.87 -10.78
N ALA A 157 -5.34 16.68 -9.56
CA ALA A 157 -5.71 15.36 -9.07
C ALA A 157 -6.79 14.71 -9.94
N ALA A 158 -7.83 15.45 -10.33
CA ALA A 158 -8.88 14.94 -11.20
C ALA A 158 -8.32 14.49 -12.56
N THR A 159 -7.47 15.32 -13.19
CA THR A 159 -6.81 14.98 -14.45
C THR A 159 -5.94 13.72 -14.32
N ALA A 160 -5.19 13.59 -13.23
CA ALA A 160 -4.37 12.40 -12.99
C ALA A 160 -5.21 11.13 -12.80
N PHE A 161 -6.32 11.21 -12.06
CA PHE A 161 -7.23 10.07 -11.90
C PHE A 161 -7.92 9.67 -13.21
N GLU A 162 -8.28 10.62 -14.07
CA GLU A 162 -8.82 10.31 -15.40
C GLU A 162 -7.79 9.61 -16.27
N ARG A 163 -6.54 10.11 -16.26
CA ARG A 163 -5.46 9.45 -16.98
C ARG A 163 -5.23 8.02 -16.49
N ALA A 164 -5.32 7.79 -15.19
CA ALA A 164 -5.25 6.44 -14.64
C ALA A 164 -6.44 5.57 -15.12
N ALA A 165 -7.65 6.13 -15.18
CA ALA A 165 -8.84 5.41 -15.65
C ALA A 165 -8.77 5.03 -17.14
N GLU A 166 -8.07 5.81 -17.96
CA GLU A 166 -7.80 5.47 -19.37
C GLU A 166 -6.83 4.29 -19.52
N LEU A 167 -5.89 4.13 -18.58
CA LEU A 167 -4.79 3.15 -18.66
C LEU A 167 -5.10 1.82 -17.97
N VAL A 168 -6.01 1.79 -17.02
CA VAL A 168 -6.35 0.56 -16.29
C VAL A 168 -7.20 -0.35 -17.18
N ASP A 169 -6.96 -1.66 -17.16
CA ASP A 169 -7.75 -2.62 -17.94
C ASP A 169 -9.04 -3.04 -17.22
N ASN A 170 -8.99 -3.14 -15.88
CA ASN A 170 -10.08 -3.60 -15.04
C ASN A 170 -11.20 -2.54 -14.90
N GLU A 171 -12.42 -2.85 -15.36
CA GLU A 171 -13.56 -1.93 -15.30
C GLU A 171 -13.90 -1.49 -13.87
N ARG A 172 -13.78 -2.37 -12.87
CA ARG A 172 -14.06 -1.99 -11.47
C ARG A 172 -13.05 -0.99 -10.92
N GLU A 173 -11.78 -1.13 -11.32
CA GLU A 173 -10.76 -0.14 -10.95
C GLU A 173 -10.95 1.17 -11.72
N ARG A 174 -11.38 1.09 -12.99
CA ARG A 174 -11.75 2.26 -13.81
C ARG A 174 -12.88 3.06 -13.18
N GLU A 175 -13.93 2.40 -12.70
CA GLU A 175 -15.04 3.02 -11.94
C GLU A 175 -14.50 3.79 -10.72
N VAL A 176 -13.66 3.14 -9.89
CA VAL A 176 -13.06 3.76 -8.69
C VAL A 176 -12.25 5.02 -9.05
N LEU A 177 -11.46 4.96 -10.12
CA LEU A 177 -10.64 6.10 -10.56
C LEU A 177 -11.50 7.25 -11.10
N ARG A 178 -12.56 6.97 -11.86
CA ARG A 178 -13.53 7.97 -12.32
C ARG A 178 -14.27 8.62 -11.15
N ASP A 179 -14.66 7.84 -10.15
CA ASP A 179 -15.30 8.36 -8.94
C ASP A 179 -14.37 9.29 -8.17
N LYS A 180 -13.09 8.93 -8.03
CA LYS A 180 -12.06 9.81 -7.46
C LYS A 180 -11.90 11.11 -8.26
N ALA A 181 -11.85 11.03 -9.58
CA ALA A 181 -11.76 12.23 -10.44
C ALA A 181 -12.97 13.16 -10.26
N ALA A 182 -14.19 12.60 -10.27
CA ALA A 182 -15.41 13.35 -10.07
C ALA A 182 -15.49 13.96 -8.66
N ALA A 183 -15.06 13.23 -7.63
CA ALA A 183 -15.00 13.73 -6.26
C ALA A 183 -14.00 14.88 -6.10
N ALA A 184 -12.84 14.80 -6.77
CA ALA A 184 -11.83 15.85 -6.77
C ALA A 184 -12.36 17.16 -7.36
N ARG A 185 -13.16 17.11 -8.44
CA ARG A 185 -13.75 18.32 -9.04
C ARG A 185 -14.85 18.97 -8.21
N ARG A 186 -15.57 18.18 -7.41
CA ARG A 186 -16.74 18.67 -6.65
C ARG A 186 -16.39 19.39 -5.34
N ARG A 187 -15.19 19.16 -4.80
CA ARG A 187 -14.78 19.69 -3.50
C ARG A 187 -14.00 20.96 -3.64
#